data_AF-A0A4Z2FQU6-F1
#
_entry.id   AF-A0A4Z2FQU6-F1
#
_cell.length_a   1.000
_cell.length_b   1.000
_cell.length_c   1.000
_cell.angle_alpha   90.00
_cell.angle_beta   90.00
_cell.angle_gamma   90.00
#
_symmetry.space_group_name_H-M   'P 1'
#
loop_
_entity.id
_entity.type
_entity.pdbx_description
1 polymer ?
#
loop_
_entity_poly.entity_id
_entity_poly.type
_entity_poly.pdbx_seq_one_letter_code
_entity_poly.pdbx_strand_id
1 'polypeptide(L)'
;MFSWLGTDDRRKKDPEVFQTVSEGLKKLYKTKLLPLEESYKFHDYLLEQDFPGMRIGPEPTTDSFIAVMHGDTEGVIPGNALVVDPKKPFRKLNAFGNAFLNR
;
A
#
# COMPACT_ATOMS: atom_id res chain seq x y z
N MET A 1 -37.96 10.83 -24.49
CA MET A 1 -38.48 9.50 -24.06
C MET A 1 -37.26 8.66 -23.72
N PHE A 2 -36.89 8.58 -22.43
CA PHE A 2 -35.64 7.97 -21.99
C PHE A 2 -35.86 6.47 -21.74
N SER A 3 -35.26 5.61 -22.58
CA SER A 3 -35.24 4.17 -22.39
C SER A 3 -34.04 3.79 -21.52
N TRP A 4 -34.28 3.64 -20.22
CA TRP A 4 -33.32 3.06 -19.27
C TRP A 4 -33.77 1.65 -18.91
N LEU A 5 -33.79 0.77 -19.92
CA LEU A 5 -33.78 -0.68 -19.74
C LEU A 5 -32.68 -1.27 -20.62
N GLY A 6 -31.46 -0.74 -20.45
CA GLY A 6 -30.25 -1.43 -20.85
C GLY A 6 -30.07 -2.61 -19.92
N THR A 7 -30.31 -3.79 -20.47
CA THR A 7 -30.06 -5.14 -19.94
C THR A 7 -28.99 -5.14 -18.86
N ASP A 8 -29.34 -5.65 -17.69
CA ASP A 8 -28.43 -5.87 -16.58
C ASP A 8 -27.38 -6.94 -16.97
N ASP A 9 -26.29 -6.47 -17.60
CA ASP A 9 -25.11 -7.25 -18.00
C ASP A 9 -24.21 -7.61 -16.80
N ARG A 10 -24.78 -7.64 -15.59
CA ARG A 10 -24.18 -8.31 -14.42
C ARG A 10 -24.25 -9.84 -14.55
N ARG A 11 -24.41 -10.37 -15.76
CA ARG A 11 -24.37 -11.80 -16.06
C ARG A 11 -22.92 -12.27 -16.16
N LYS A 12 -22.57 -13.15 -15.23
CA LYS A 12 -21.52 -14.16 -15.34
C LYS A 12 -20.14 -13.60 -15.64
N LYS A 13 -19.48 -13.07 -14.60
CA LYS A 13 -18.03 -13.27 -14.54
C LYS A 13 -17.81 -14.73 -14.19
N ASP A 14 -17.34 -15.52 -15.15
CA ASP A 14 -16.76 -16.82 -14.84
C ASP A 14 -15.77 -16.67 -13.67
N PRO A 15 -15.73 -17.62 -12.72
CA PRO A 15 -14.75 -17.56 -11.65
C PRO A 15 -13.36 -17.51 -12.29
N GLU A 16 -12.69 -16.37 -12.14
CA GLU A 16 -11.32 -16.23 -12.62
C GLU A 16 -10.46 -17.18 -11.80
N VAL A 17 -10.05 -18.28 -12.42
CA VAL A 17 -9.16 -19.25 -11.80
C VAL A 17 -7.74 -18.68 -11.89
N PHE A 18 -7.16 -18.39 -10.74
CA PHE A 18 -5.77 -17.98 -10.63
C PHE A 18 -4.90 -19.19 -10.35
N GLN A 19 -3.67 -19.21 -10.90
CA GLN A 19 -2.74 -20.30 -10.61
C GLN A 19 -2.24 -20.22 -9.17
N THR A 20 -2.17 -19.00 -8.60
CA THR A 20 -1.83 -18.79 -7.20
C THR A 20 -2.71 -17.73 -6.54
N VAL A 21 -2.82 -17.81 -5.21
CA VAL A 21 -3.50 -16.78 -4.39
C VAL A 21 -2.87 -15.39 -4.61
N SER A 22 -1.55 -15.32 -4.81
CA SER A 22 -0.83 -14.07 -5.01
C SER A 22 -1.25 -13.31 -6.28
N GLU A 23 -1.56 -14.03 -7.36
CA GLU A 23 -2.05 -13.44 -8.61
C GLU A 23 -3.45 -12.84 -8.44
N GLY A 24 -4.34 -13.56 -7.75
CA GLY A 24 -5.68 -13.08 -7.45
C GLY A 24 -5.65 -11.81 -6.61
N LEU A 25 -4.83 -11.79 -5.55
CA LEU A 25 -4.65 -10.61 -4.70
C LEU A 25 -4.05 -9.43 -5.47
N LYS A 26 -3.03 -9.66 -6.31
CA LYS A 26 -2.41 -8.62 -7.14
C LYS A 26 -3.41 -8.02 -8.13
N LYS A 27 -4.28 -8.85 -8.72
CA LYS A 27 -5.33 -8.37 -9.62
C LYS A 27 -6.40 -7.57 -8.90
N LEU A 28 -6.84 -8.04 -7.73
CA LEU A 28 -7.80 -7.30 -6.89
C LEU A 28 -7.25 -5.94 -6.49
N TYR A 29 -5.99 -5.87 -6.06
CA TYR A 29 -5.32 -4.61 -5.74
C TYR A 29 -5.34 -3.65 -6.93
N LYS A 30 -4.84 -4.07 -8.09
CA LYS A 30 -4.76 -3.22 -9.29
C LYS A 30 -6.12 -2.76 -9.82
N THR A 31 -7.15 -3.59 -9.69
CA THR A 31 -8.47 -3.30 -10.31
C THR A 31 -9.41 -2.54 -9.38
N LYS A 32 -9.22 -2.64 -8.06
CA LYS A 32 -10.16 -2.11 -7.07
C LYS A 32 -9.53 -1.10 -6.13
N LEU A 33 -8.33 -1.37 -5.61
CA LEU A 33 -7.68 -0.51 -4.62
C LEU A 33 -6.86 0.59 -5.28
N LEU A 34 -6.04 0.26 -6.29
CA LEU A 34 -5.14 1.22 -6.94
C LEU A 34 -5.87 2.46 -7.52
N PRO A 35 -7.00 2.35 -8.23
CA PRO A 35 -7.70 3.53 -8.73
C PRO A 35 -8.27 4.41 -7.61
N LEU A 36 -8.59 3.84 -6.44
CA LEU A 36 -9.02 4.59 -5.27
C LEU A 36 -7.84 5.29 -4.61
N GLU A 37 -6.70 4.61 -4.51
CA GLU A 37 -5.45 5.19 -4.00
C GLU A 37 -4.99 6.38 -4.85
N GLU A 38 -5.03 6.24 -6.18
CA GLU A 38 -4.66 7.29 -7.15
C GLU A 38 -5.69 8.44 -7.16
N SER A 39 -6.98 8.13 -7.22
CA SER A 39 -8.05 9.13 -7.34
C SER A 39 -8.19 9.99 -6.08
N TYR A 40 -8.11 9.37 -4.91
CA TYR A 40 -8.27 10.09 -3.63
C TYR A 40 -6.93 10.47 -3.03
N LYS A 41 -5.81 10.20 -3.71
CA LYS A 41 -4.45 10.37 -3.19
C LYS A 41 -4.39 9.93 -1.73
N PHE A 42 -4.68 8.66 -1.45
CA PHE A 42 -5.03 8.21 -0.10
C PHE A 42 -4.00 8.57 0.99
N HIS A 43 -2.73 8.73 0.58
CA HIS A 43 -1.62 9.21 1.41
C HIS A 43 -1.72 10.74 1.69
N ASP A 44 -2.06 11.56 0.70
CA ASP A 44 -2.37 12.99 0.85
C ASP A 44 -3.69 13.20 1.61
N TYR A 45 -4.69 12.32 1.48
CA TYR A 45 -6.00 12.53 2.13
C TYR A 45 -5.95 12.40 3.66
N LEU A 46 -5.04 11.58 4.20
CA LEU A 46 -4.91 11.38 5.64
C LEU A 46 -3.90 12.31 6.31
N LEU A 47 -2.88 12.76 5.57
CA LEU A 47 -1.79 13.58 6.11
C LEU A 47 -1.78 15.01 5.55
N GLU A 48 -2.50 15.28 4.47
CA GLU A 48 -2.50 16.52 3.68
C GLU A 48 -1.10 17.00 3.25
N GLN A 49 -0.09 16.14 3.39
CA GLN A 49 1.32 16.47 3.22
C GLN A 49 2.11 15.23 2.78
N ASP A 50 3.08 15.45 1.89
CA ASP A 50 4.08 14.45 1.53
C ASP A 50 4.92 14.08 2.77
N PHE A 51 5.25 12.79 2.92
CA PHE A 51 6.19 12.35 3.96
C PHE A 51 7.55 11.93 3.38
N PRO A 52 8.65 12.16 4.10
CA PRO A 52 9.99 11.79 3.66
C PRO A 52 10.12 10.28 3.35
N GLY A 53 10.71 9.94 2.21
CA GLY A 53 10.91 8.55 1.78
C GLY A 53 9.78 7.98 0.93
N MET A 54 8.72 8.76 0.67
CA MET A 54 7.66 8.38 -0.26
C MET A 54 8.19 8.29 -1.70
N ARG A 55 8.00 7.14 -2.34
CA ARG A 55 8.26 6.93 -3.77
C ARG A 55 6.95 6.60 -4.46
N ILE A 56 6.36 7.59 -5.13
CA ILE A 56 5.19 7.38 -5.99
C ILE A 56 5.67 7.47 -7.43
N GLY A 57 5.64 6.35 -8.14
CA GLY A 57 5.91 6.26 -9.57
C GLY A 57 4.85 5.42 -10.29
N PRO A 58 4.79 5.47 -11.63
CA PRO A 58 3.84 4.68 -12.43
C PRO A 58 4.08 3.16 -12.37
N GLU A 59 5.19 2.73 -11.77
CA GLU A 59 5.54 1.34 -11.48
C GLU A 59 5.35 1.03 -9.99
N PRO A 60 5.08 -0.23 -9.57
CA PRO A 60 5.00 -0.59 -8.16
C PRO A 60 6.30 -0.21 -7.45
N THR A 61 6.26 0.92 -6.75
CA THR A 61 7.45 1.61 -6.24
C THR A 61 7.73 1.31 -4.77
N THR A 62 6.82 0.55 -4.12
CA THR A 62 6.92 0.14 -2.71
C THR A 62 7.75 -1.14 -2.60
N ASP A 63 9.07 -1.01 -2.63
CA ASP A 63 10.02 -2.10 -2.36
C ASP A 63 10.33 -2.28 -0.85
N SER A 64 9.82 -1.36 -0.03
CA SER A 64 10.13 -1.19 1.39
C SER A 64 8.87 -0.96 2.23
N PHE A 65 8.91 -1.39 3.50
CA PHE A 65 7.84 -1.11 4.45
C PHE A 65 8.11 0.21 5.16
N ILE A 66 7.17 1.16 5.08
CA ILE A 66 7.29 2.49 5.70
C ILE A 66 6.30 2.61 6.85
N ALA A 67 6.80 2.93 8.04
CA ALA A 67 5.98 3.25 9.21
C ALA A 67 5.93 4.77 9.42
N VAL A 68 4.83 5.40 9.01
CA VAL A 68 4.60 6.84 9.27
C VAL A 68 4.15 7.02 10.72
N MET A 69 4.84 7.89 11.45
CA MET A 69 4.56 8.20 12.85
C MET A 69 4.72 9.69 13.11
N HIS A 70 4.02 10.18 14.13
CA HIS A 70 4.25 11.53 14.64
C HIS A 70 5.67 11.69 15.20
N GLY A 71 6.26 12.86 14.96
CA GLY A 71 7.51 13.33 15.54
C GLY A 71 7.55 14.86 15.54
N ASP A 72 8.33 15.44 16.45
CA ASP A 72 8.47 16.91 16.59
C ASP A 72 9.18 17.54 15.39
N THR A 73 10.00 16.75 14.68
CA THR A 73 10.76 17.15 13.50
C THR A 73 10.53 16.15 12.38
N GLU A 74 10.41 16.66 11.15
CA GLU A 74 10.42 15.81 9.96
C GLU A 74 11.75 15.05 9.86
N GLY A 75 11.67 13.73 9.65
CA GLY A 75 12.85 12.89 9.55
C GLY A 75 12.51 11.43 9.25
N VAL A 76 13.53 10.70 8.81
CA VAL A 76 13.45 9.27 8.52
C VAL A 76 14.35 8.50 9.49
N ILE A 77 13.82 7.45 10.10
CA ILE A 77 14.58 6.53 10.95
C ILE A 77 14.74 5.20 10.18
N PRO A 78 15.97 4.81 9.80
CA PRO A 78 16.22 3.53 9.14
C PRO A 78 15.77 2.32 9.97
N GLY A 79 15.40 1.22 9.33
CA GLY A 79 14.88 0.02 10.01
C GLY A 79 15.79 -0.51 11.12
N ASN A 80 17.12 -0.57 10.88
CA ASN A 80 18.09 -1.00 11.91
C ASN A 80 18.10 -0.09 13.15
N ALA A 81 17.94 1.22 12.96
CA ALA A 81 17.87 2.16 14.07
C ALA A 81 16.50 2.11 14.76
N LEU A 82 15.44 1.86 14.01
CA LEU A 82 14.08 1.78 14.51
C LEU A 82 13.86 0.59 15.47
N VAL A 83 14.47 -0.56 15.18
CA VAL A 83 14.29 -1.78 16.00
C VAL A 83 15.05 -1.76 17.32
N VAL A 84 16.05 -0.88 17.47
CA VAL A 84 16.81 -0.74 18.73
C VAL A 84 16.24 0.32 19.67
N ASP A 85 15.32 1.17 19.21
CA ASP A 85 14.67 2.19 20.04
C ASP A 85 13.67 1.55 21.01
N PRO A 86 13.89 1.61 22.34
CA PRO A 86 12.98 1.03 23.32
C PRO A 86 11.65 1.78 23.44
N LYS A 87 11.57 3.02 22.94
CA LYS A 87 10.33 3.83 22.97
C LYS A 87 9.40 3.48 21.81
N LYS A 88 9.84 2.67 20.85
CA LYS A 88 9.08 2.33 19.65
C LYS A 88 8.69 0.85 19.64
N PRO A 89 7.48 0.49 19.18
CA PRO A 89 6.97 -0.88 19.26
C PRO A 89 7.54 -1.84 18.20
N PHE A 90 8.74 -1.59 17.66
CA PHE A 90 9.27 -2.30 16.48
C PHE A 90 10.37 -3.31 16.80
N ARG A 91 10.76 -3.48 18.06
CA ARG A 91 11.84 -4.40 18.48
C ARG A 91 11.68 -5.83 17.94
N LYS A 92 10.44 -6.30 17.79
CA LYS A 92 10.13 -7.65 17.27
C LYS A 92 10.46 -7.81 15.78
N LEU A 93 10.56 -6.72 15.01
CA LEU A 93 10.92 -6.79 13.59
C LEU A 93 12.36 -7.23 13.35
N ASN A 94 13.21 -7.20 14.40
CA ASN A 94 14.57 -7.74 14.32
C ASN A 94 14.60 -9.25 13.97
N ALA A 95 13.49 -9.96 14.20
CA ALA A 95 13.34 -11.37 13.82
C ALA A 95 13.39 -11.61 12.29
N PHE A 96 13.11 -10.60 11.46
CA PHE A 96 13.16 -10.71 10.00
C PHE A 96 14.56 -10.44 9.42
N GLY A 97 15.50 -9.98 10.25
CA GLY A 97 16.91 -9.79 9.89
C GLY A 97 17.20 -8.60 8.96
N ASN A 98 18.50 -8.41 8.66
CA ASN A 98 19.01 -7.24 7.95
C ASN A 98 18.44 -7.06 6.53
N ALA A 99 18.07 -8.14 5.85
CA ALA A 99 17.49 -8.07 4.49
C ALA A 99 16.13 -7.37 4.49
N PHE A 100 15.37 -7.47 5.58
CA PHE A 100 14.11 -6.77 5.77
C PHE A 100 14.32 -5.34 6.24
N LEU A 101 15.28 -5.11 7.15
CA LEU A 101 15.50 -3.80 7.79
C LEU A 101 16.27 -2.79 6.91
N ASN A 102 17.00 -3.26 5.90
CA ASN A 102 17.75 -2.43 4.96
C ASN A 102 17.04 -2.16 3.64
N ARG A 103 15.83 -2.71 3.46
CA ARG A 103 15.09 -2.58 2.21
C ARG A 103 14.34 -1.27 2.15
#